data_AF-A0A183CVF5-F1
#
_entry.id   AF-A0A183CVF5-F1
#
_cell.length_a   1.000
_cell.length_b   1.000
_cell.length_c   1.000
_cell.angle_alpha   90.00
_cell.angle_beta   90.00
_cell.angle_gamma   90.00
#
_symmetry.space_group_name_H-M   'P 1'
#
loop_
_entity.id
_entity.type
_entity.pdbx_description
1 polymer ?
#
loop_
_entity_poly.entity_id
_entity_poly.type
_entity_poly.pdbx_seq_one_letter_code
_entity_poly.pdbx_strand_id
1 'polypeptide(L)'
;LANELALAWIHERVPRDGARPLPDLWFSVFPEVRKIFETISNSSELIMVVIVANAFFVMFCHQYRWIVVRRVFFCAALCYTFRAFCITIFQVPVPSEKTFCAPKSDGSLKIVVDRVLRTFWSAGIEQIRSR
;
A
#
# COMPACT_ATOMS: atom_id res chain seq x y z
N LEU A 1 -9.29 -6.40 0.43
CA LEU A 1 -10.38 -5.45 0.15
C LEU A 1 -10.57 -4.41 1.24
N ALA A 2 -10.76 -4.78 2.52
CA ALA A 2 -10.95 -3.79 3.60
C ALA A 2 -9.84 -2.73 3.68
N ASN A 3 -8.57 -3.15 3.57
CA ASN A 3 -7.43 -2.23 3.52
C ASN A 3 -7.50 -1.23 2.35
N GLU A 4 -7.84 -1.70 1.15
CA GLU A 4 -7.96 -0.85 -0.05
C GLU A 4 -9.11 0.16 0.07
N LEU A 5 -10.22 -0.25 0.67
CA LEU A 5 -11.34 0.64 0.96
C LEU A 5 -10.95 1.71 1.98
N ALA A 6 -10.24 1.32 3.05
CA ALA A 6 -9.73 2.26 4.04
C ALA A 6 -8.76 3.29 3.41
N LEU A 7 -7.87 2.82 2.52
CA LEU A 7 -6.95 3.68 1.76
C LEU A 7 -7.68 4.64 0.81
N ALA A 8 -8.69 4.16 0.08
CA ALA A 8 -9.46 5.01 -0.80
C ALA A 8 -10.28 6.06 -0.03
N TRP A 9 -10.83 5.68 1.13
CA TRP A 9 -11.59 6.60 1.99
C TRP A 9 -10.72 7.68 2.60
N ILE A 10 -9.54 7.33 3.16
CA ILE A 10 -8.62 8.31 3.76
C ILE A 10 -8.07 9.28 2.70
N HIS A 11 -7.82 8.80 1.48
CA HIS A 11 -7.38 9.62 0.36
C HIS A 11 -8.37 10.74 0.00
N GLU A 12 -9.67 10.45 0.02
CA GLU A 12 -10.70 11.47 -0.21
C GLU A 12 -10.85 12.38 1.01
N ARG A 13 -10.88 11.80 2.22
CA ARG A 13 -11.13 12.53 3.47
C ARG A 13 -10.03 13.52 3.87
N VAL A 14 -8.75 13.19 3.69
CA VAL A 14 -7.63 14.04 4.14
C VAL A 14 -7.30 15.09 3.06
N PRO A 15 -7.41 16.40 3.34
CA PRO A 15 -7.04 17.44 2.39
C PRO A 15 -5.52 17.42 2.13
N ARG A 16 -5.13 17.54 0.85
CA ARG A 16 -3.72 17.64 0.46
C ARG A 16 -3.24 19.09 0.50
N ASP A 17 -4.16 20.03 0.26
CA ASP A 17 -3.86 21.46 0.17
C ASP A 17 -3.84 22.07 1.58
N GLY A 18 -2.65 22.46 2.04
CA GLY A 18 -2.45 23.18 3.30
C GLY A 18 -1.82 22.38 4.44
N ALA A 19 -1.67 21.06 4.31
CA ALA A 19 -1.01 20.21 5.32
C ALA A 19 0.41 19.86 4.87
N ARG A 20 1.43 20.42 5.54
CA ARG A 20 2.83 20.04 5.31
C ARG A 20 3.10 18.63 5.83
N PRO A 21 3.88 17.81 5.12
CA PRO A 21 4.29 16.49 5.63
C PRO A 21 5.10 16.66 6.91
N LEU A 22 5.01 15.66 7.79
CA LEU A 22 5.74 15.66 9.05
C LEU A 22 7.25 15.56 8.74
N PRO A 23 8.13 16.31 9.43
CA PRO A 23 9.57 16.20 9.22
C PRO A 23 10.06 14.85 9.75
N ASP A 24 10.03 13.83 8.90
CA ASP A 24 10.50 12.50 9.26
C ASP A 24 12.01 12.54 9.56
N LEU A 25 12.40 11.93 10.68
CA LEU A 25 13.81 11.84 11.09
C LEU A 25 14.69 11.21 10.00
N TRP A 26 14.16 10.25 9.26
CA TRP A 26 14.86 9.64 8.13
C TRP A 26 15.23 10.66 7.06
N PHE A 27 14.29 11.54 6.69
CA PHE A 27 14.54 12.58 5.68
C PHE A 27 15.42 13.73 6.20
N SER A 28 15.57 13.86 7.52
CA SER A 28 16.57 14.77 8.10
C SER A 28 18.01 14.29 7.93
N VAL A 29 18.22 12.97 7.89
CA VAL A 29 19.54 12.35 7.70
C VAL A 29 19.83 12.09 6.22
N PHE A 30 18.81 11.66 5.47
CA PHE A 30 18.94 11.30 4.05
C PHE A 30 18.05 12.22 3.19
N PRO A 31 18.63 13.19 2.45
CA PRO A 31 17.84 14.10 1.63
C PRO A 31 17.13 13.35 0.50
N GLU A 32 15.86 13.68 0.29
CA GLU A 32 15.01 13.06 -0.72
C GLU A 32 15.39 13.54 -2.12
N VAL A 33 16.34 12.83 -2.74
CA VAL A 33 16.77 12.99 -4.14
C VAL A 33 15.91 12.09 -5.02
N ARG A 34 15.14 12.69 -5.97
CA ARG A 34 14.17 11.99 -6.82
C ARG A 34 14.72 10.71 -7.47
N LYS A 35 15.91 10.78 -8.08
CA LYS A 35 16.54 9.64 -8.77
C LYS A 35 16.88 8.47 -7.83
N ILE A 36 17.31 8.78 -6.61
CA ILE A 36 17.63 7.77 -5.59
C ILE A 36 16.33 7.15 -5.06
N PHE A 37 15.32 7.98 -4.79
CA PHE A 37 14.02 7.52 -4.31
C PHE A 37 13.32 6.58 -5.32
N GLU A 38 13.32 6.93 -6.60
CA GLU A 38 12.77 6.08 -7.67
C GLU A 38 13.51 4.73 -7.76
N THR A 39 14.83 4.74 -7.65
CA THR A 39 15.64 3.50 -7.70
C THR A 39 15.35 2.61 -6.50
N ILE A 40 15.27 3.19 -5.30
CA ILE A 40 14.97 2.46 -4.05
C ILE A 40 13.54 1.91 -4.09
N SER A 41 12.56 2.72 -4.49
CA SER A 41 11.17 2.31 -4.63
C SER A 41 11.04 1.10 -5.57
N ASN A 42 11.61 1.16 -6.78
CA ASN A 42 11.62 0.05 -7.73
C ASN A 42 12.27 -1.22 -7.12
N SER A 43 13.38 -1.07 -6.40
CA SER A 43 14.04 -2.22 -5.76
C SER A 43 13.20 -2.84 -4.64
N SER A 44 12.49 -2.03 -3.86
CA SER A 44 11.64 -2.49 -2.77
C SER A 44 10.43 -3.27 -3.26
N GLU A 45 9.86 -2.87 -4.41
CA GLU A 45 8.77 -3.60 -5.06
C GLU A 45 9.23 -4.98 -5.52
N LEU A 46 10.41 -5.06 -6.15
CA LEU A 46 10.99 -6.34 -6.56
C LEU A 46 11.22 -7.28 -5.37
N ILE A 47 11.79 -6.75 -4.28
CA ILE A 47 12.03 -7.53 -3.05
C ILE A 47 10.70 -8.04 -2.48
N MET A 48 9.66 -7.21 -2.44
CA MET A 48 8.33 -7.61 -2.00
C MET A 48 7.78 -8.78 -2.83
N VAL A 49 7.84 -8.68 -4.17
CA VAL A 49 7.38 -9.74 -5.08
C VAL A 49 8.16 -11.04 -4.85
N VAL A 50 9.48 -10.96 -4.69
CA VAL A 50 10.34 -12.12 -4.43
C VAL A 50 9.98 -12.78 -3.10
N ILE A 51 9.78 -12.02 -2.03
CA ILE A 51 9.40 -12.57 -0.71
C ILE A 51 8.03 -13.24 -0.78
N VAL A 52 7.05 -12.61 -1.45
CA VAL A 52 5.72 -13.18 -1.63
C VAL A 52 5.77 -14.48 -2.44
N ALA A 53 6.52 -14.51 -3.55
CA ALA A 53 6.71 -15.71 -4.36
C ALA A 53 7.39 -16.84 -3.56
N ASN A 54 8.42 -16.52 -2.77
CA ASN A 54 9.06 -17.48 -1.87
C ASN A 54 8.09 -18.00 -0.81
N ALA A 55 7.25 -17.14 -0.22
CA ALA A 55 6.25 -17.56 0.75
C ALA A 55 5.24 -18.54 0.12
N PHE A 56 4.78 -18.27 -1.10
CA PHE A 56 3.94 -19.22 -1.83
C PHE A 56 4.67 -20.54 -2.10
N PHE A 57 5.90 -20.49 -2.60
CA PHE A 57 6.72 -21.67 -2.87
C PHE A 57 6.86 -22.56 -1.61
N VAL A 58 7.20 -21.97 -0.46
CA VAL A 58 7.30 -22.68 0.82
C VAL A 58 5.96 -23.30 1.21
N MET A 59 4.85 -22.57 1.07
CA MET A 59 3.51 -23.11 1.36
C MET A 59 3.14 -24.30 0.47
N PHE A 60 3.51 -24.29 -0.81
CA PHE A 60 3.26 -25.38 -1.75
C PHE A 60 4.14 -26.61 -1.49
N CYS A 61 5.41 -26.41 -1.15
CA CYS A 61 6.36 -27.49 -0.86
C CYS A 61 6.20 -28.10 0.54
N HIS A 62 5.38 -27.51 1.41
CA HIS A 62 5.17 -28.01 2.77
C HIS A 62 4.29 -29.27 2.80
N GLN A 63 4.68 -30.27 3.59
CA GLN A 63 3.96 -31.56 3.70
C GLN A 63 2.48 -31.36 4.09
N TYR A 64 2.21 -30.51 5.09
CA TYR A 64 0.86 -30.16 5.54
C TYR A 64 0.28 -28.90 4.86
N ARG A 65 0.48 -28.75 3.55
CA ARG A 65 0.07 -27.56 2.75
C ARG A 65 -1.29 -26.97 3.12
N TRP A 66 -2.34 -27.79 3.24
CA TRP A 66 -3.70 -27.30 3.56
C TRP A 66 -3.87 -26.74 4.97
N ILE A 67 -3.07 -27.19 5.94
CA ILE A 67 -3.10 -26.66 7.31
C ILE A 67 -2.33 -25.34 7.35
N VAL A 68 -1.16 -25.30 6.72
CA VAL A 68 -0.30 -24.10 6.67
C VAL A 68 -1.00 -22.97 5.92
N VAL A 69 -1.53 -23.25 4.72
CA VAL A 69 -2.28 -22.28 3.90
C VAL A 69 -3.40 -21.64 4.73
N ARG A 70 -4.27 -22.42 5.38
CA ARG A 70 -5.37 -21.87 6.20
C ARG A 70 -4.88 -20.96 7.32
N ARG A 71 -3.78 -21.32 8.01
CA ARG A 71 -3.21 -20.50 9.08
C ARG A 71 -2.61 -19.20 8.55
N VAL A 72 -1.85 -19.27 7.46
CA VAL A 72 -1.21 -18.09 6.84
C VAL A 72 -2.27 -17.13 6.31
N PHE A 73 -3.29 -17.63 5.60
CA PHE A 73 -4.39 -16.78 5.10
C PHE A 73 -5.20 -16.16 6.25
N PHE A 74 -5.43 -16.88 7.35
CA PHE A 74 -6.08 -16.31 8.53
C PHE A 74 -5.26 -15.19 9.18
N CYS A 75 -3.96 -15.43 9.41
CA CYS A 75 -3.06 -14.41 9.96
C CYS A 75 -2.95 -13.19 9.04
N ALA A 76 -2.84 -13.40 7.73
CA ALA A 76 -2.81 -12.31 6.75
C ALA A 76 -4.13 -11.51 6.79
N ALA A 77 -5.29 -12.16 6.75
CA ALA A 77 -6.59 -11.50 6.84
C ALA A 77 -6.72 -10.67 8.12
N LEU A 78 -6.28 -11.21 9.27
CA LEU A 78 -6.28 -10.50 10.54
C LEU A 78 -5.38 -9.26 10.51
N CYS A 79 -4.12 -9.40 10.07
CA CYS A 79 -3.18 -8.28 9.99
C CYS A 79 -3.66 -7.17 9.05
N TYR A 80 -4.19 -7.52 7.87
CA TYR A 80 -4.69 -6.52 6.92
C TYR A 80 -6.00 -5.86 7.39
N THR A 81 -6.82 -6.56 8.18
CA THR A 81 -8.02 -5.97 8.79
C THR A 81 -7.65 -5.01 9.92
N PHE A 82 -6.71 -5.40 10.79
CA PHE A 82 -6.17 -4.53 11.83
C PHE A 82 -5.53 -3.27 11.23
N ARG A 83 -4.75 -3.43 10.15
CA ARG A 83 -4.21 -2.30 9.39
C ARG A 83 -5.30 -1.36 8.88
N ALA A 84 -6.35 -1.90 8.27
CA ALA A 84 -7.49 -1.10 7.80
C ALA A 84 -8.12 -0.31 8.96
N PHE A 85 -8.34 -0.97 10.09
CA PHE A 85 -8.86 -0.33 11.31
C PHE A 85 -7.95 0.81 11.79
N CYS A 86 -6.64 0.58 11.87
CA CYS A 86 -5.67 1.62 12.25
C CYS A 86 -5.69 2.80 11.29
N ILE A 87 -5.72 2.58 9.96
CA ILE A 87 -5.77 3.67 8.97
C ILE A 87 -7.07 4.47 9.09
N THR A 88 -8.18 3.81 9.41
CA THR A 88 -9.47 4.50 9.56
C THR A 88 -9.57 5.36 10.82
N ILE A 89 -8.87 4.98 11.90
CA ILE A 89 -8.94 5.66 13.20
C ILE A 89 -7.78 6.63 13.39
N PHE A 90 -6.56 6.16 13.15
CA PHE A 90 -5.34 6.95 13.29
C PHE A 90 -5.05 7.63 11.96
N GLN A 91 -5.00 8.96 11.99
CA GLN A 91 -4.62 9.74 10.82
C GLN A 91 -3.14 9.48 10.52
N VAL A 92 -2.88 8.84 9.37
CA VAL A 92 -1.53 8.65 8.82
C VAL A 92 -1.02 10.02 8.35
N PRO A 93 0.27 10.35 8.55
CA PRO A 93 0.85 11.59 8.05
C PRO A 93 0.64 11.75 6.54
N VAL A 94 0.51 13.00 6.10
CA VAL A 94 0.36 13.37 4.70
C VAL A 94 1.63 12.94 3.93
N PRO A 95 1.48 12.33 2.73
CA PRO A 95 2.63 11.91 1.93
C PRO A 95 3.49 13.10 1.49
N SER A 96 4.76 12.83 1.18
CA SER A 96 5.71 13.81 0.64
C SER A 96 5.16 14.54 -0.59
N GLU A 97 5.46 15.83 -0.70
CA GLU A 97 5.09 16.68 -1.85
C GLU A 97 5.73 16.19 -3.16
N LYS A 98 6.87 15.50 -3.09
CA LYS A 98 7.59 15.01 -4.27
C LYS A 98 7.03 13.70 -4.83
N THR A 99 6.11 13.05 -4.12
CA THR A 99 5.52 11.77 -4.52
C THR A 99 4.25 11.98 -5.32
N PHE A 100 4.20 11.40 -6.52
CA PHE A 100 3.00 11.41 -7.36
C PHE A 100 1.84 10.70 -6.66
N CYS A 101 0.67 11.33 -6.64
CA CYS A 101 -0.56 10.76 -6.11
C CYS A 101 -1.70 10.99 -7.10
N ALA A 102 -2.66 10.07 -7.12
CA ALA A 102 -3.81 10.18 -7.99
C ALA A 102 -4.65 11.42 -7.61
N PRO A 103 -5.31 12.07 -8.59
CA PRO A 103 -6.21 13.19 -8.30
C PRO A 103 -7.39 12.72 -7.43
N LYS A 104 -7.91 13.62 -6.59
CA LYS A 104 -9.13 13.38 -5.83
C LYS A 104 -10.33 13.22 -6.76
N SER A 105 -11.34 12.48 -6.30
CA SER A 105 -12.49 12.10 -7.14
C SER A 105 -13.74 12.95 -6.89
N ASP A 106 -13.65 14.03 -6.10
CA ASP A 106 -14.72 14.99 -5.77
C ASP A 106 -16.10 14.34 -5.49
N GLY A 107 -16.09 13.12 -4.92
CA GLY A 107 -17.31 12.38 -4.56
C GLY A 107 -17.84 11.37 -5.59
N SER A 108 -17.15 11.16 -6.72
CA SER A 108 -17.57 10.15 -7.71
C SER A 108 -17.27 8.72 -7.24
N LEU A 109 -18.27 8.06 -6.67
CA LEU A 109 -18.18 6.67 -6.19
C LEU A 109 -17.71 5.68 -7.27
N LYS A 110 -18.06 5.91 -8.54
CA LYS A 110 -17.63 5.05 -9.65
C LYS A 110 -16.10 5.05 -9.82
N ILE A 111 -15.47 6.22 -9.70
CA ILE A 111 -14.01 6.38 -9.83
C ILE A 111 -13.30 5.75 -8.63
N VAL A 112 -13.87 5.91 -7.42
CA VAL A 112 -13.33 5.30 -6.19
C VAL A 112 -13.36 3.77 -6.28
N VAL A 113 -14.47 3.18 -6.72
CA VAL A 113 -14.59 1.71 -6.85
C VAL A 113 -13.63 1.18 -7.92
N ASP A 114 -13.54 1.84 -9.08
CA ASP A 114 -12.58 1.46 -10.13
C ASP A 114 -11.14 1.50 -9.60
N ARG A 115 -10.78 2.54 -8.85
CA ARG A 115 -9.45 2.66 -8.21
C ARG A 115 -9.19 1.52 -7.22
N VAL A 116 -10.16 1.18 -6.36
CA VAL A 116 -10.03 0.08 -5.39
C VAL A 116 -9.82 -1.25 -6.10
N LEU A 117 -10.60 -1.53 -7.16
CA LEU A 117 -10.48 -2.75 -7.93
C LEU A 117 -9.14 -2.84 -8.67
N ARG A 118 -8.69 -1.73 -9.27
CA ARG A 118 -7.38 -1.65 -9.93
C ARG A 118 -6.24 -1.89 -8.96
N THR A 119 -6.24 -1.24 -7.79
CA THR A 119 -5.18 -1.43 -6.78
C THR A 119 -5.17 -2.86 -6.23
N PHE A 120 -6.36 -3.45 -6.05
CA PHE A 120 -6.49 -4.84 -5.63
C PHE A 120 -5.88 -5.80 -6.67
N TRP A 121 -6.19 -5.60 -7.96
CA TRP A 121 -5.69 -6.46 -9.03
C TRP A 121 -4.21 -6.24 -9.34
N SER A 122 -3.72 -5.01 -9.19
CA SER A 122 -2.29 -4.69 -9.34
C SER A 122 -1.45 -5.13 -8.15
N ALA A 123 -2.06 -5.71 -7.10
CA ALA A 123 -1.42 -6.07 -5.85
C ALA A 123 -0.60 -4.91 -5.23
N GLY A 124 -0.98 -3.66 -5.53
CA GLY A 124 -0.27 -2.46 -5.07
C GLY A 124 1.06 -2.15 -5.77
N ILE A 125 1.42 -2.85 -6.86
CA ILE A 125 2.68 -2.59 -7.61
C ILE A 125 2.53 -1.31 -8.43
N GLU A 126 3.43 -0.34 -8.23
CA GLU A 126 3.33 0.97 -8.87
C GLU A 126 3.60 0.89 -10.37
N GLN A 127 4.53 0.06 -10.81
CA GLN A 127 4.87 -0.10 -12.24
C GLN A 127 3.73 -0.65 -13.09
N ILE A 128 2.80 -1.42 -12.50
CA ILE A 128 1.64 -2.00 -13.20
C ILE A 128 0.49 -0.97 -13.31
N ARG A 129 0.55 0.10 -12.51
CA ARG A 129 -0.48 1.14 -12.49
C ARG A 129 -0.18 2.16 -13.59
N SER A 130 -1.04 2.21 -14.61
CA SER A 130 -1.09 3.35 -15.55
C SER A 130 -1.23 4.63 -14.75
N ARG A 131 -0.25 5.52 -14.86
CA ARG A 131 -0.31 6.88 -14.30
C ARG A 131 -1.28 7.74 -15.08
#